data_AF-A0AB34K6U9-F1
#
_entry.id   AF-A0AB34K6U9-F1
#
_cell.length_a   1.000
_cell.length_b   1.000
_cell.length_c   1.000
_cell.angle_alpha   90.00
_cell.angle_beta   90.00
_cell.angle_gamma   90.00
#
_symmetry.space_group_name_H-M   'P 1'
#
loop_
_entity.id
_entity.type
_entity.pdbx_description
1 polymer ?
#
loop_
_entity_poly.entity_id
_entity_poly.type
_entity_poly.pdbx_seq_one_letter_code
_entity_poly.pdbx_strand_id
1 'polypeptide(L)'
;MLAWCSAALAVVNVILDTDMSIDVDDVGALCVAHTLADLGELRLLAVVHNTASPRGVGAISVINRYFGRDDLPVGAYRGGVGAANGTQSPWGFDRAPPLPPWQHGPYVDDLVANFPSRIRNSSQAPSATTVMRDALEAAPDRSVTLVSVGYTTNLLNLLQSPAGSSSLSGPQLVERKVAQLVIMAGRDDEREWNFAGYTARASVCSGVCGAYNNLGAISNLTLSLWPAATRLVFLDFETGVHVWTGGVYQDAPISSPCRRAYETFCRINEGWCNLKGSRCSWDIQALIYAVRGTEGIYKLQAGHNVVDPMTASNTWTPAAPVGVEVAGANEFTLRLAAEDRPRVEAEISELMRQLPRLPPPSPPAPPPPAAPPAPPPSLPPSSPPPRLPPPSRPPPPRAPPRRPPAAPPPRVPPTPPHTPPPPLAPPPTPRAPPSPPAGPPPSPPPPPLFPSPSPPPPFPRPPKPPPSPTPPTFPPSTPPPSPAPSTPPPPLTKQLALTAEGTPDPLPLPSFWGEEGTGLSLPAALLLLLALALAAAAFLLHRRITVLREDEFSVRPRVGPCSSYKTCGTPTELQKFASSSSAPDATSDSPLGEL
;
A
#
# COMPACT_ATOMS: atom_id res chain seq x y z
N MET A 1 24.16 -14.07 -37.37
CA MET A 1 23.23 -14.12 -36.22
C MET A 1 23.79 -13.20 -35.15
N LEU A 2 23.37 -11.93 -35.16
CA LEU A 2 23.66 -10.98 -34.09
C LEU A 2 22.61 -11.22 -33.00
N ALA A 3 23.02 -11.82 -31.89
CA ALA A 3 22.18 -11.99 -30.72
C ALA A 3 21.86 -10.60 -30.14
N TRP A 4 20.60 -10.19 -30.26
CA TRP A 4 20.06 -9.09 -29.49
C TRP A 4 20.06 -9.53 -28.03
N CYS A 5 21.04 -9.05 -27.27
CA CYS A 5 20.98 -9.07 -25.82
C CYS A 5 19.92 -8.02 -25.43
N SER A 6 18.64 -8.41 -25.41
CA SER A 6 17.64 -7.62 -24.69
C SER A 6 18.13 -7.56 -23.25
N ALA A 7 18.48 -6.35 -22.78
CA ALA A 7 18.63 -6.14 -21.35
C ALA A 7 17.32 -6.60 -20.71
N ALA A 8 17.35 -7.75 -20.05
CA ALA A 8 16.20 -8.20 -19.28
C ALA A 8 15.95 -7.11 -18.24
N LEU A 9 14.76 -6.49 -18.27
CA LEU A 9 14.34 -5.59 -17.22
C LEU A 9 14.56 -6.31 -15.89
N ALA A 10 15.34 -5.72 -14.99
CA ALA A 10 15.71 -6.36 -13.75
C ALA A 10 14.47 -6.50 -12.87
N VAL A 11 14.13 -7.74 -12.48
CA VAL A 11 13.01 -8.02 -11.57
C VAL A 11 13.27 -7.33 -10.23
N VAL A 12 12.37 -6.44 -9.80
CA VAL A 12 12.49 -5.74 -8.52
C VAL A 12 11.88 -6.58 -7.40
N ASN A 13 12.65 -6.86 -6.33
CA ASN A 13 12.11 -7.53 -5.15
C ASN A 13 11.39 -6.52 -4.26
N VAL A 14 10.10 -6.74 -3.99
CA VAL A 14 9.25 -5.80 -3.24
C VAL A 14 8.68 -6.45 -1.98
N ILE A 15 8.76 -5.73 -0.87
CA ILE A 15 7.88 -5.94 0.29
C ILE A 15 6.88 -4.80 0.28
N LEU A 16 5.58 -5.12 0.22
CA LEU A 16 4.50 -4.13 0.28
C LEU A 16 3.97 -4.03 1.71
N ASP A 17 3.96 -2.83 2.27
CA ASP A 17 3.48 -2.49 3.60
C ASP A 17 2.27 -1.54 3.49
N THR A 18 1.07 -2.04 3.74
CA THR A 18 -0.21 -1.41 3.36
C THR A 18 -1.15 -1.25 4.56
N ASP A 19 -2.02 -0.24 4.57
CA ASP A 19 -3.10 -0.11 5.55
C ASP A 19 -4.46 -0.57 5.03
N MET A 20 -4.50 -1.39 3.96
CA MET A 20 -5.69 -1.92 3.29
C MET A 20 -6.91 -2.08 4.19
N SER A 21 -7.73 -1.03 4.23
CA SER A 21 -8.89 -0.97 5.11
C SER A 21 -9.93 0.02 4.64
N ILE A 22 -9.62 1.32 4.65
CA ILE A 22 -10.58 2.39 4.36
C ILE A 22 -10.59 2.71 2.88
N ASP A 23 -9.44 3.17 2.36
CA ASP A 23 -9.28 3.58 0.97
C ASP A 23 -8.99 2.34 0.12
N VAL A 24 -9.44 2.38 -1.12
CA VAL A 24 -9.38 1.24 -2.04
C VAL A 24 -8.15 1.29 -2.93
N ASP A 25 -7.38 2.38 -2.90
CA ASP A 25 -6.14 2.48 -3.65
C ASP A 25 -5.07 1.49 -3.17
N ASP A 26 -5.07 1.07 -1.89
CA ASP A 26 -4.30 -0.09 -1.41
C ASP A 26 -4.60 -1.38 -2.20
N VAL A 27 -5.89 -1.63 -2.48
CA VAL A 27 -6.33 -2.78 -3.28
C VAL A 27 -5.85 -2.62 -4.71
N GLY A 28 -5.97 -1.41 -5.25
CA GLY A 28 -5.40 -1.07 -6.55
C GLY A 28 -3.91 -1.38 -6.62
N ALA A 29 -3.14 -0.98 -5.61
CA ALA A 29 -1.71 -1.21 -5.53
C ALA A 29 -1.39 -2.70 -5.46
N LEU A 30 -2.02 -3.48 -4.58
CA LEU A 30 -1.75 -4.92 -4.51
C LEU A 30 -2.15 -5.66 -5.80
N CYS A 31 -3.29 -5.31 -6.41
CA CYS A 31 -3.71 -5.91 -7.68
C CYS A 31 -2.72 -5.58 -8.81
N VAL A 32 -2.24 -4.33 -8.90
CA VAL A 32 -1.21 -3.93 -9.86
C VAL A 32 0.14 -4.59 -9.55
N ALA A 33 0.49 -4.80 -8.29
CA ALA A 33 1.72 -5.53 -7.92
C ALA A 33 1.70 -6.96 -8.46
N HIS A 34 0.56 -7.65 -8.36
CA HIS A 34 0.40 -8.96 -8.95
C HIS A 34 0.47 -8.93 -10.48
N THR A 35 -0.13 -7.94 -11.13
CA THR A 35 0.01 -7.75 -12.59
C THR A 35 1.49 -7.57 -12.98
N LEU A 36 2.23 -6.71 -12.28
CA LEU A 36 3.66 -6.50 -12.52
C LEU A 36 4.48 -7.77 -12.27
N ALA A 37 4.07 -8.60 -11.30
CA ALA A 37 4.67 -9.92 -11.09
C ALA A 37 4.36 -10.91 -12.23
N ASP A 38 3.15 -10.88 -12.79
CA ASP A 38 2.74 -11.67 -13.96
C ASP A 38 3.46 -11.21 -15.26
N LEU A 39 3.86 -9.94 -15.33
CA LEU A 39 4.71 -9.37 -16.37
C LEU A 39 6.20 -9.67 -16.18
N GLY A 40 6.60 -10.19 -15.02
CA GLY A 40 8.00 -10.47 -14.70
C GLY A 40 8.82 -9.23 -14.37
N GLU A 41 8.18 -8.12 -13.98
CA GLU A 41 8.85 -6.87 -13.59
C GLU A 41 9.07 -6.80 -12.08
N LEU A 42 8.23 -7.47 -11.30
CA LEU A 42 8.23 -7.45 -9.84
C LEU A 42 8.26 -8.87 -9.26
N ARG A 43 8.92 -9.03 -8.10
CA ARG A 43 8.78 -10.20 -7.23
C ARG A 43 8.29 -9.74 -5.86
N LEU A 44 7.04 -10.07 -5.51
CA LEU A 44 6.53 -9.89 -4.14
C LEU A 44 7.24 -10.88 -3.22
N LEU A 45 7.97 -10.37 -2.24
CA LEU A 45 8.58 -11.16 -1.17
C LEU A 45 7.63 -11.35 0.01
N ALA A 46 6.84 -10.33 0.31
CA ALA A 46 5.84 -10.32 1.37
C ALA A 46 4.85 -9.18 1.18
N VAL A 47 3.67 -9.32 1.78
CA VAL A 47 2.69 -8.24 1.94
C VAL A 47 2.31 -8.13 3.41
N VAL A 48 2.55 -6.99 4.03
CA VAL A 48 2.28 -6.78 5.46
C VAL A 48 1.27 -5.66 5.66
N HIS A 49 0.50 -5.76 6.74
CA HIS A 49 -0.51 -4.78 7.10
C HIS A 49 -0.02 -3.92 8.27
N ASN A 50 -0.03 -2.59 8.16
CA ASN A 50 0.54 -1.65 9.16
C ASN A 50 -0.48 -1.09 10.17
N THR A 51 -1.71 -1.59 10.16
CA THR A 51 -2.70 -1.22 11.17
C THR A 51 -3.28 -2.44 11.86
N ALA A 52 -3.84 -2.21 13.05
CA ALA A 52 -4.45 -3.23 13.89
C ALA A 52 -5.87 -3.60 13.43
N SER A 53 -6.19 -3.40 12.15
CA SER A 53 -7.41 -3.91 11.53
C SER A 53 -7.48 -5.42 11.71
N PRO A 54 -8.55 -5.96 12.34
CA PRO A 54 -8.66 -7.40 12.56
C PRO A 54 -8.66 -8.21 11.26
N ARG A 55 -9.18 -7.66 10.16
CA ARG A 55 -9.43 -8.38 8.91
C ARG A 55 -8.63 -7.87 7.70
N GLY A 56 -7.81 -6.82 7.86
CA GLY A 56 -6.99 -6.27 6.76
C GLY A 56 -6.09 -7.32 6.08
N VAL A 57 -5.37 -8.14 6.87
CA VAL A 57 -4.60 -9.28 6.32
C VAL A 57 -5.45 -10.36 5.65
N GLY A 58 -6.74 -10.44 5.98
CA GLY A 58 -7.68 -11.31 5.30
C GLY A 58 -7.96 -10.83 3.88
N ALA A 59 -8.18 -9.52 3.68
CA ALA A 59 -8.33 -8.94 2.35
C ALA A 59 -7.06 -9.10 1.50
N ILE A 60 -5.87 -8.91 2.09
CA ILE A 60 -4.59 -9.21 1.43
C ILE A 60 -4.54 -10.67 0.98
N SER A 61 -4.90 -11.63 1.84
CA SER A 61 -4.89 -13.06 1.52
C SER A 61 -5.90 -13.43 0.43
N VAL A 62 -7.08 -12.80 0.40
CA VAL A 62 -8.06 -12.95 -0.69
C VAL A 62 -7.45 -12.54 -2.03
N ILE A 63 -6.82 -11.36 -2.11
CA ILE A 63 -6.24 -10.85 -3.35
C ILE A 63 -5.07 -11.73 -3.78
N ASN A 64 -4.15 -12.07 -2.86
CA ASN A 64 -3.02 -12.96 -3.13
C ASN A 64 -3.48 -14.31 -3.71
N ARG A 65 -4.54 -14.90 -3.12
CA ARG A 65 -5.11 -16.15 -3.62
C ARG A 65 -5.74 -16.01 -5.00
N TYR A 66 -6.43 -14.90 -5.28
CA TYR A 66 -7.02 -14.64 -6.59
C TYR A 66 -5.97 -14.59 -7.71
N PHE A 67 -4.78 -14.07 -7.41
CA PHE A 67 -3.63 -14.08 -8.32
C PHE A 67 -2.77 -15.36 -8.26
N GLY A 68 -3.25 -16.42 -7.61
CA GLY A 68 -2.56 -17.71 -7.54
C GLY A 68 -1.32 -17.75 -6.65
N ARG A 69 -1.17 -16.78 -5.75
CA ARG A 69 0.00 -16.58 -4.87
C ARG A 69 -0.37 -16.67 -3.38
N ASP A 70 -1.18 -17.66 -3.02
CA ASP A 70 -1.71 -17.89 -1.65
C ASP A 70 -0.61 -18.26 -0.63
N ASP A 71 0.58 -18.61 -1.12
CA ASP A 71 1.79 -18.92 -0.35
C ASP A 71 2.62 -17.70 0.03
N LEU A 72 2.33 -16.51 -0.54
CA LEU A 72 3.02 -15.28 -0.19
C LEU A 72 2.96 -15.02 1.33
N PRO A 73 4.09 -14.71 1.97
CA PRO A 73 4.10 -14.32 3.38
C PRO A 73 3.22 -13.09 3.62
N VAL A 74 2.27 -13.24 4.55
CA VAL A 74 1.40 -12.15 5.01
C VAL A 74 1.65 -11.90 6.49
N GLY A 75 1.94 -10.64 6.85
CA GLY A 75 2.19 -10.25 8.24
C GLY A 75 1.19 -9.22 8.74
N ALA A 76 0.75 -9.36 9.99
CA ALA A 76 -0.16 -8.40 10.63
C ALA A 76 0.59 -7.54 11.66
N TYR A 77 0.29 -6.24 11.69
CA TYR A 77 0.71 -5.37 12.78
C TYR A 77 0.20 -5.89 14.14
N ARG A 78 0.96 -5.60 15.21
CA ARG A 78 0.70 -6.08 16.58
C ARG A 78 0.49 -4.97 17.61
N GLY A 79 0.60 -3.70 17.21
CA GLY A 79 0.31 -2.57 18.10
C GLY A 79 -1.18 -2.19 18.08
N GLY A 80 -1.50 -1.03 18.67
CA GLY A 80 -2.88 -0.55 18.84
C GLY A 80 -3.38 0.45 17.78
N VAL A 81 -2.50 1.00 16.95
CA VAL A 81 -2.89 1.94 15.86
C VAL A 81 -3.82 1.22 14.89
N GLY A 82 -5.01 1.73 14.65
CA GLY A 82 -6.03 1.05 13.82
C GLY A 82 -6.96 0.09 14.52
N ALA A 83 -6.83 -0.08 15.84
CA ALA A 83 -7.78 -0.90 16.58
C ALA A 83 -9.09 -0.15 16.81
N ALA A 84 -10.23 -0.82 16.58
CA ALA A 84 -11.53 -0.29 16.93
C ALA A 84 -11.65 -0.13 18.46
N ASN A 85 -12.19 0.99 18.93
CA ASN A 85 -12.46 1.22 20.35
C ASN A 85 -13.94 1.54 20.56
N GLY A 86 -14.74 0.53 20.92
CA GLY A 86 -16.18 0.70 21.14
C GLY A 86 -16.98 0.89 19.84
N THR A 87 -17.89 1.87 19.83
CA THR A 87 -18.78 2.18 18.68
C THR A 87 -18.18 3.17 17.67
N GLN A 88 -16.97 3.65 17.92
CA GLN A 88 -16.30 4.62 17.08
C GLN A 88 -15.53 3.91 15.96
N SER A 89 -15.55 4.50 14.76
CA SER A 89 -14.68 4.02 13.69
C SER A 89 -13.23 4.16 14.15
N PRO A 90 -12.39 3.11 14.01
CA PRO A 90 -10.96 3.25 14.25
C PRO A 90 -10.35 4.33 13.35
N TRP A 91 -11.03 4.73 12.29
CA TRP A 91 -10.54 5.64 11.27
C TRP A 91 -11.06 7.06 11.45
N GLY A 92 -11.69 7.36 12.59
CA GLY A 92 -12.13 8.71 12.98
C GLY A 92 -13.30 9.29 12.18
N PHE A 93 -13.83 8.61 11.16
CA PHE A 93 -14.99 9.13 10.42
C PHE A 93 -16.27 9.11 11.27
N ASP A 94 -16.53 10.21 11.96
CA ASP A 94 -17.82 10.53 12.56
C ASP A 94 -18.78 11.03 11.46
N ARG A 95 -19.26 10.15 10.58
CA ARG A 95 -20.52 10.42 9.88
C ARG A 95 -21.66 10.15 10.86
N ALA A 96 -22.69 10.99 10.86
CA ALA A 96 -23.89 10.80 11.68
C ALA A 96 -25.04 10.28 10.79
N PRO A 97 -25.65 9.13 11.12
CA PRO A 97 -25.24 8.17 12.16
C PRO A 97 -23.90 7.48 11.79
N PRO A 98 -23.12 6.97 12.75
CA PRO A 98 -21.90 6.21 12.47
C PRO A 98 -22.29 5.00 11.63
N LEU A 99 -22.11 5.09 10.31
CA LEU A 99 -22.59 4.07 9.40
C LEU A 99 -21.69 2.83 9.58
N PRO A 100 -22.23 1.65 9.92
CA PRO A 100 -21.61 0.38 9.55
C PRO A 100 -21.64 0.39 8.02
N PRO A 101 -20.54 0.79 7.35
CA PRO A 101 -19.34 -0.05 7.17
C PRO A 101 -18.00 0.57 7.59
N TRP A 102 -17.97 1.83 8.06
CA TRP A 102 -16.72 2.56 8.34
C TRP A 102 -15.97 2.04 9.57
N GLN A 103 -16.59 1.20 10.40
CA GLN A 103 -15.94 0.61 11.57
C GLN A 103 -15.02 -0.57 11.22
N HIS A 104 -15.21 -1.18 10.05
CA HIS A 104 -14.52 -2.42 9.66
C HIS A 104 -13.75 -2.31 8.33
N GLY A 105 -13.70 -1.12 7.74
CA GLY A 105 -13.23 -0.91 6.37
C GLY A 105 -14.34 -1.28 5.38
N PRO A 106 -14.73 -0.39 4.46
CA PRO A 106 -15.95 -0.54 3.68
C PRO A 106 -16.00 -1.81 2.83
N TYR A 107 -14.86 -2.25 2.29
CA TYR A 107 -14.77 -3.44 1.44
C TYR A 107 -14.13 -4.66 2.12
N VAL A 108 -13.36 -4.50 3.20
CA VAL A 108 -12.56 -5.58 3.78
C VAL A 108 -13.44 -6.75 4.23
N ASP A 109 -14.52 -6.46 4.94
CA ASP A 109 -15.45 -7.49 5.41
C ASP A 109 -16.14 -8.23 4.26
N ASP A 110 -16.51 -7.51 3.21
CA ASP A 110 -17.14 -8.07 2.01
C ASP A 110 -16.17 -9.05 1.31
N LEU A 111 -14.91 -8.65 1.12
CA LEU A 111 -13.89 -9.53 0.54
C LEU A 111 -13.68 -10.78 1.40
N VAL A 112 -13.48 -10.62 2.70
CA VAL A 112 -13.21 -11.75 3.61
C VAL A 112 -14.41 -12.69 3.74
N ALA A 113 -15.64 -12.18 3.63
CA ALA A 113 -16.85 -12.99 3.67
C ALA A 113 -17.10 -13.76 2.37
N ASN A 114 -16.89 -13.12 1.22
CA ASN A 114 -17.38 -13.63 -0.06
C ASN A 114 -16.32 -14.28 -0.95
N PHE A 115 -15.03 -14.19 -0.59
CA PHE A 115 -13.94 -14.78 -1.37
C PHE A 115 -13.16 -15.81 -0.54
N PRO A 116 -12.60 -16.85 -1.19
CA PRO A 116 -11.76 -17.80 -0.51
C PRO A 116 -10.40 -17.17 -0.16
N SER A 117 -9.85 -17.54 0.99
CA SER A 117 -8.49 -17.17 1.41
C SER A 117 -8.01 -18.12 2.51
N ARG A 118 -6.68 -18.25 2.66
CA ARG A 118 -6.07 -19.01 3.76
C ARG A 118 -6.13 -18.26 5.10
N ILE A 119 -5.93 -16.94 5.05
CA ILE A 119 -5.96 -16.06 6.22
C ILE A 119 -7.25 -15.24 6.15
N ARG A 120 -7.97 -15.16 7.27
CA ARG A 120 -9.19 -14.34 7.41
C ARG A 120 -9.02 -13.20 8.41
N ASN A 121 -8.10 -13.31 9.36
CA ASN A 121 -7.86 -12.28 10.36
C ASN A 121 -6.42 -12.27 10.88
N SER A 122 -6.06 -11.21 11.60
CA SER A 122 -4.71 -10.93 12.10
C SER A 122 -4.12 -12.00 13.03
N SER A 123 -4.96 -12.76 13.75
CA SER A 123 -4.49 -13.83 14.65
C SER A 123 -3.93 -15.05 13.90
N GLN A 124 -4.26 -15.20 12.62
CA GLN A 124 -3.83 -16.31 11.76
C GLN A 124 -2.55 -16.02 10.96
N ALA A 125 -2.09 -14.76 10.98
CA ALA A 125 -0.85 -14.33 10.33
C ALA A 125 0.26 -14.14 11.38
N PRO A 126 1.55 -14.31 11.06
CA PRO A 126 2.65 -13.85 11.93
C PRO A 126 2.66 -12.33 12.13
N SER A 127 3.57 -11.82 12.96
CA SER A 127 3.76 -10.38 13.09
C SER A 127 4.38 -9.80 11.80
N ALA A 128 3.96 -8.60 11.40
CA ALA A 128 4.53 -7.90 10.25
C ALA A 128 6.04 -7.73 10.37
N THR A 129 6.54 -7.38 11.55
CA THR A 129 7.98 -7.25 11.81
C THR A 129 8.73 -8.56 11.58
N THR A 130 8.19 -9.70 12.02
CA THR A 130 8.79 -11.02 11.75
C THR A 130 8.86 -11.26 10.24
N VAL A 131 7.75 -11.08 9.53
CA VAL A 131 7.69 -11.32 8.07
C VAL A 131 8.65 -10.41 7.30
N MET A 132 8.70 -9.12 7.64
CA MET A 132 9.63 -8.18 7.00
C MET A 132 11.09 -8.57 7.26
N ARG A 133 11.43 -8.95 8.51
CA ARG A 133 12.78 -9.39 8.85
C ARG A 133 13.18 -10.66 8.11
N ASP A 134 12.32 -11.67 8.09
CA ASP A 134 12.60 -12.94 7.42
C ASP A 134 12.86 -12.72 5.92
N ALA A 135 12.03 -11.90 5.27
CA ALA A 135 12.19 -11.53 3.87
C ALA A 135 13.50 -10.77 3.60
N LEU A 136 13.85 -9.80 4.46
CA LEU A 136 15.10 -9.03 4.34
C LEU A 136 16.34 -9.89 4.63
N GLU A 137 16.31 -10.75 5.66
CA GLU A 137 17.42 -11.62 6.03
C GLU A 137 17.74 -12.64 4.92
N ALA A 138 16.70 -13.14 4.22
CA ALA A 138 16.83 -14.06 3.09
C ALA A 138 17.27 -13.38 1.78
N ALA A 139 17.06 -12.07 1.64
CA ALA A 139 17.37 -11.35 0.41
C ALA A 139 18.87 -11.02 0.27
N PRO A 140 19.39 -10.89 -0.96
CA PRO A 140 20.72 -10.31 -1.20
C PRO A 140 20.83 -8.89 -0.64
N ASP A 141 22.05 -8.47 -0.33
CA ASP A 141 22.32 -7.11 0.14
C ASP A 141 21.90 -6.08 -0.94
N ARG A 142 21.35 -4.95 -0.51
CA ARG A 142 20.87 -3.85 -1.38
C ARG A 142 19.93 -4.29 -2.53
N SER A 143 19.06 -5.27 -2.29
CA SER A 143 18.21 -5.86 -3.34
C SER A 143 16.71 -5.72 -3.12
N VAL A 144 16.27 -5.26 -1.95
CA VAL A 144 14.85 -5.15 -1.60
C VAL A 144 14.39 -3.70 -1.68
N THR A 145 13.29 -3.46 -2.37
CA THR A 145 12.53 -2.21 -2.28
C THR A 145 11.38 -2.37 -1.30
N LEU A 146 11.35 -1.54 -0.27
CA LEU A 146 10.20 -1.44 0.61
C LEU A 146 9.22 -0.43 0.00
N VAL A 147 7.97 -0.81 -0.14
CA VAL A 147 6.89 0.09 -0.59
C VAL A 147 5.91 0.22 0.56
N SER A 148 5.88 1.38 1.23
CA SER A 148 5.00 1.65 2.35
C SER A 148 3.90 2.61 1.92
N VAL A 149 2.67 2.14 1.92
CA VAL A 149 1.51 2.89 1.43
C VAL A 149 0.47 3.21 2.51
N GLY A 150 0.78 2.87 3.76
CA GLY A 150 0.02 3.27 4.93
C GLY A 150 0.88 3.89 6.02
N TYR A 151 0.47 3.71 7.28
CA TYR A 151 1.18 4.25 8.44
C TYR A 151 2.60 3.66 8.62
N THR A 152 3.49 4.46 9.19
CA THR A 152 4.90 4.12 9.44
C THR A 152 5.13 3.17 10.63
N THR A 153 4.09 2.55 11.19
CA THR A 153 4.14 1.73 12.41
C THR A 153 4.99 0.45 12.24
N ASN A 154 4.85 -0.23 11.10
CA ASN A 154 5.63 -1.43 10.79
C ASN A 154 7.09 -1.08 10.51
N LEU A 155 7.34 0.02 9.81
CA LEU A 155 8.68 0.58 9.59
C LEU A 155 9.35 0.91 10.93
N LEU A 156 8.65 1.58 11.86
CA LEU A 156 9.18 1.86 13.19
C LEU A 156 9.52 0.57 13.94
N ASN A 157 8.60 -0.40 13.96
CA ASN A 157 8.85 -1.68 14.62
C ASN A 157 10.03 -2.43 14.00
N LEU A 158 10.19 -2.37 12.68
CA LEU A 158 11.35 -2.94 11.99
C LEU A 158 12.63 -2.24 12.45
N LEU A 159 12.68 -0.91 12.46
CA LEU A 159 13.84 -0.13 12.90
C LEU A 159 14.16 -0.31 14.39
N GLN A 160 13.16 -0.55 15.24
CA GLN A 160 13.35 -0.81 16.66
C GLN A 160 13.61 -2.29 16.98
N SER A 161 13.43 -3.18 16.01
CA SER A 161 13.59 -4.61 16.25
C SER A 161 15.04 -4.93 16.66
N PRO A 162 15.22 -5.77 17.70
CA PRO A 162 16.55 -6.17 18.14
C PRO A 162 17.24 -7.02 17.07
N ALA A 163 18.50 -7.36 17.33
CA ALA A 163 19.22 -8.31 16.49
C ALA A 163 18.45 -9.63 16.39
N GLY A 164 18.13 -10.03 15.15
CA GLY A 164 17.49 -11.31 14.84
C GLY A 164 18.49 -12.43 14.65
N SER A 165 18.10 -13.44 13.87
CA SER A 165 18.93 -14.62 13.59
C SER A 165 20.25 -14.25 12.88
N SER A 166 20.23 -13.20 12.04
CA SER A 166 21.39 -12.68 11.32
C SER A 166 22.36 -11.86 12.17
N SER A 167 22.09 -11.69 13.48
CA SER A 167 22.79 -10.77 14.40
C SER A 167 22.70 -9.28 14.03
N LEU A 168 21.92 -8.89 13.01
CA LEU A 168 21.70 -7.49 12.63
C LEU A 168 20.48 -6.90 13.34
N SER A 169 20.66 -5.75 13.98
CA SER A 169 19.53 -4.95 14.47
C SER A 169 18.67 -4.43 13.31
N GLY A 170 17.46 -3.95 13.61
CA GLY A 170 16.57 -3.33 12.63
C GLY A 170 17.25 -2.36 11.65
N PRO A 171 17.95 -1.31 12.14
CA PRO A 171 18.57 -0.30 11.28
C PRO A 171 19.71 -0.89 10.45
N GLN A 172 20.51 -1.78 11.03
CA GLN A 172 21.59 -2.48 10.32
C GLN A 172 21.05 -3.40 9.21
N LEU A 173 19.92 -4.06 9.47
CA LEU A 173 19.26 -4.92 8.48
C LEU A 173 18.72 -4.08 7.32
N VAL A 174 18.04 -2.96 7.60
CA VAL A 174 17.56 -2.02 6.59
C VAL A 174 18.73 -1.50 5.76
N GLU A 175 19.77 -0.96 6.41
CA GLU A 175 20.94 -0.42 5.73
C GLU A 175 21.63 -1.48 4.86
N ARG A 176 21.66 -2.73 5.28
CA ARG A 176 22.33 -3.79 4.51
C ARG A 176 21.48 -4.30 3.35
N LYS A 177 20.17 -4.46 3.54
CA LYS A 177 19.30 -5.23 2.63
C LYS A 177 18.44 -4.36 1.72
N VAL A 178 18.06 -3.19 2.19
CA VAL A 178 17.13 -2.30 1.46
C VAL A 178 17.91 -1.44 0.46
N ALA A 179 17.45 -1.48 -0.78
CA ALA A 179 17.93 -0.62 -1.86
C ALA A 179 17.31 0.78 -1.74
N GLN A 180 15.99 0.82 -1.51
CA GLN A 180 15.23 2.05 -1.27
C GLN A 180 13.93 1.76 -0.52
N LEU A 181 13.44 2.76 0.20
CA LEU A 181 12.06 2.87 0.65
C LEU A 181 11.33 3.86 -0.26
N VAL A 182 10.20 3.42 -0.82
CA VAL A 182 9.21 4.30 -1.44
C VAL A 182 8.01 4.37 -0.50
N ILE A 183 7.68 5.57 -0.05
CA ILE A 183 6.60 5.80 0.91
C ILE A 183 5.55 6.73 0.31
N MET A 184 4.29 6.33 0.32
CA MET A 184 3.18 7.24 0.09
C MET A 184 2.94 8.01 1.39
N ALA A 185 3.44 9.24 1.46
CA ALA A 185 3.23 10.10 2.60
C ALA A 185 3.66 11.53 2.29
N GLY A 186 3.18 12.44 3.14
CA GLY A 186 3.59 13.82 3.12
C GLY A 186 2.74 14.70 2.20
N ARG A 187 2.62 15.95 2.63
CA ARG A 187 1.88 17.02 1.99
C ARG A 187 2.59 18.34 2.29
N ASP A 188 2.54 19.30 1.37
CA ASP A 188 3.23 20.57 1.55
C ASP A 188 2.60 21.39 2.71
N ASP A 189 3.32 21.50 3.84
CA ASP A 189 2.97 22.27 5.04
C ASP A 189 1.60 21.95 5.67
N GLU A 190 1.14 20.72 5.50
CA GLU A 190 -0.15 20.25 6.01
C GLU A 190 -0.02 18.82 6.59
N ARG A 191 -1.11 18.30 7.16
CA ARG A 191 -1.20 16.91 7.60
C ARG A 191 -1.53 16.03 6.41
N GLU A 192 -0.83 14.93 6.30
CA GLU A 192 -1.12 13.85 5.36
C GLU A 192 -1.65 12.62 6.12
N TRP A 193 -2.53 11.84 5.48
CA TRP A 193 -3.21 10.71 6.11
C TRP A 193 -2.24 9.70 6.70
N ASN A 194 -1.19 9.31 5.98
CA ASN A 194 -0.24 8.29 6.44
C ASN A 194 0.68 8.78 7.57
N PHE A 195 0.76 10.09 7.82
CA PHE A 195 1.43 10.67 8.99
C PHE A 195 0.50 11.02 10.15
N ALA A 196 -0.77 11.36 9.89
CA ALA A 196 -1.66 11.96 10.89
C ALA A 196 -2.94 11.15 11.17
N GLY A 197 -3.33 10.26 10.26
CA GLY A 197 -4.66 9.66 10.21
C GLY A 197 -5.78 10.71 10.15
N TYR A 198 -6.95 10.38 10.66
CA TYR A 198 -8.11 11.29 10.72
C TYR A 198 -7.94 12.47 11.71
N THR A 199 -6.78 12.67 12.34
CA THR A 199 -6.63 13.70 13.38
C THR A 199 -6.58 15.13 12.80
N ALA A 200 -7.48 15.52 11.90
CA ALA A 200 -7.61 16.87 11.35
C ALA A 200 -8.06 17.93 12.37
N ARG A 201 -8.33 17.56 13.64
CA ARG A 201 -8.65 18.52 14.69
C ARG A 201 -7.92 18.16 15.98
N ALA A 202 -6.91 18.96 16.35
CA ALA A 202 -6.38 18.99 17.71
C ALA A 202 -7.49 19.17 18.76
N SER A 203 -8.67 19.69 18.36
CA SER A 203 -9.86 19.87 19.20
C SER A 203 -10.88 18.71 19.16
N VAL A 204 -10.82 17.74 18.24
CA VAL A 204 -11.73 16.56 18.27
C VAL A 204 -11.15 15.43 19.09
N CYS A 205 -9.84 15.28 19.08
CA CYS A 205 -9.17 14.29 19.90
C CYS A 205 -8.90 14.85 21.30
N SER A 206 -9.95 15.20 22.05
CA SER A 206 -9.89 15.42 23.51
C SER A 206 -9.63 14.10 24.26
N GLY A 207 -8.60 13.33 23.87
CA GLY A 207 -8.27 12.02 24.42
C GLY A 207 -9.06 10.83 23.83
N VAL A 208 -9.90 11.04 22.82
CA VAL A 208 -10.86 10.03 22.33
C VAL A 208 -10.30 9.14 21.21
N CYS A 209 -9.30 9.59 20.45
CA CYS A 209 -8.81 8.93 19.25
C CYS A 209 -7.86 7.73 19.49
N GLY A 210 -7.71 7.29 20.74
CA GLY A 210 -6.88 6.13 21.09
C GLY A 210 -5.46 6.22 20.53
N ALA A 211 -4.94 5.11 19.98
CA ALA A 211 -3.56 4.98 19.50
C ALA A 211 -3.17 5.89 18.31
N TYR A 212 -4.13 6.55 17.65
CA TYR A 212 -3.87 7.48 16.54
C TYR A 212 -3.26 8.80 16.97
N ASN A 213 -3.39 9.15 18.24
CA ASN A 213 -2.81 10.36 18.82
C ASN A 213 -1.28 10.43 18.70
N ASN A 214 -0.62 9.30 18.48
CA ASN A 214 0.82 9.18 18.43
C ASN A 214 1.38 9.04 17.00
N LEU A 215 0.55 9.11 15.95
CA LEU A 215 1.02 8.90 14.57
C LEU A 215 2.08 9.92 14.12
N GLY A 216 1.95 11.18 14.54
CA GLY A 216 2.98 12.20 14.30
C GLY A 216 4.32 11.80 14.91
N ALA A 217 4.33 11.39 16.19
CA ALA A 217 5.52 10.94 16.89
C ALA A 217 6.13 9.66 16.30
N ILE A 218 5.28 8.70 15.90
CA ILE A 218 5.70 7.46 15.22
C ILE A 218 6.37 7.79 13.89
N SER A 219 5.77 8.67 13.08
CA SER A 219 6.30 9.06 11.77
C SER A 219 7.58 9.86 11.90
N ASN A 220 7.63 10.85 12.79
CA ASN A 220 8.84 11.60 13.10
C ASN A 220 9.99 10.68 13.53
N LEU A 221 9.73 9.75 14.44
CA LEU A 221 10.74 8.81 14.92
C LEU A 221 11.18 7.82 13.84
N THR A 222 10.26 7.34 13.00
CA THR A 222 10.58 6.47 11.87
C THR A 222 11.54 7.16 10.90
N LEU A 223 11.22 8.39 10.49
CA LEU A 223 12.07 9.16 9.57
C LEU A 223 13.42 9.49 10.22
N SER A 224 13.44 9.82 11.51
CA SER A 224 14.68 10.12 12.25
C SER A 224 15.60 8.90 12.42
N LEU A 225 15.04 7.70 12.53
CA LEU A 225 15.79 6.44 12.65
C LEU A 225 16.13 5.81 11.29
N TRP A 226 15.57 6.32 10.20
CA TRP A 226 15.82 5.77 8.87
C TRP A 226 17.32 5.92 8.52
N PRO A 227 18.01 4.84 8.08
CA PRO A 227 19.44 4.94 7.81
C PRO A 227 19.74 5.94 6.69
N ALA A 228 20.55 6.97 6.98
CA ALA A 228 20.86 8.04 6.03
C ALA A 228 21.52 7.55 4.73
N ALA A 229 22.17 6.38 4.74
CA ALA A 229 22.76 5.73 3.58
C ALA A 229 21.75 4.92 2.73
N THR A 230 20.48 4.88 3.11
CA THR A 230 19.44 4.11 2.41
C THR A 230 18.43 5.08 1.82
N ARG A 231 18.26 4.98 0.50
CA ARG A 231 17.42 5.89 -0.28
C ARG A 231 15.97 5.90 0.23
N LEU A 232 15.41 7.09 0.36
CA LEU A 232 14.03 7.35 0.76
C LEU A 232 13.35 8.21 -0.31
N VAL A 233 12.19 7.76 -0.80
CA VAL A 233 11.43 8.47 -1.82
C VAL A 233 9.97 8.61 -1.38
N PHE A 234 9.49 9.84 -1.29
CA PHE A 234 8.10 10.15 -1.02
C PHE A 234 7.30 10.22 -2.31
N LEU A 235 6.11 9.61 -2.30
CA LEU A 235 4.99 10.05 -3.12
C LEU A 235 4.08 10.88 -2.23
N ASP A 236 4.03 12.18 -2.48
CA ASP A 236 3.20 13.09 -1.70
C ASP A 236 1.73 13.08 -2.15
N PHE A 237 0.89 13.70 -1.34
CA PHE A 237 -0.54 13.81 -1.62
C PHE A 237 -0.82 14.45 -2.98
N GLU A 238 -0.12 15.54 -3.31
CA GLU A 238 -0.30 16.34 -4.51
C GLU A 238 -0.05 15.54 -5.79
N THR A 239 0.91 14.61 -5.76
CA THR A 239 1.21 13.72 -6.89
C THR A 239 0.07 12.75 -7.20
N GLY A 240 -0.64 12.25 -6.18
CA GLY A 240 -1.68 11.23 -6.36
C GLY A 240 -3.12 11.73 -6.51
N VAL A 241 -3.46 12.89 -5.94
CA VAL A 241 -4.85 13.35 -5.81
C VAL A 241 -5.54 13.63 -7.16
N HIS A 242 -4.75 13.84 -8.23
CA HIS A 242 -5.26 14.18 -9.56
C HIS A 242 -5.13 13.06 -10.59
N VAL A 243 -4.83 11.83 -10.17
CA VAL A 243 -4.73 10.65 -11.04
C VAL A 243 -5.84 9.67 -10.67
N TRP A 244 -6.89 9.58 -11.48
CA TRP A 244 -8.11 8.82 -11.16
C TRP A 244 -8.19 7.49 -11.90
N THR A 245 -8.07 6.37 -11.18
CA THR A 245 -8.03 5.02 -11.77
C THR A 245 -8.95 4.03 -11.04
N GLY A 246 -9.10 2.83 -11.58
CA GLY A 246 -9.97 1.77 -11.02
C GLY A 246 -11.35 1.67 -11.66
N GLY A 247 -11.82 2.68 -12.38
CA GLY A 247 -13.09 2.60 -13.12
C GLY A 247 -13.13 1.47 -14.17
N VAL A 248 -11.97 1.03 -14.65
CA VAL A 248 -11.84 -0.12 -15.56
C VAL A 248 -12.25 -1.45 -14.93
N TYR A 249 -12.30 -1.55 -13.61
CA TYR A 249 -12.73 -2.77 -12.94
C TYR A 249 -14.21 -3.09 -13.15
N GLN A 250 -15.04 -2.15 -13.62
CA GLN A 250 -16.42 -2.42 -14.01
C GLN A 250 -16.51 -3.52 -15.09
N ASP A 251 -15.49 -3.61 -15.94
CA ASP A 251 -15.37 -4.59 -17.02
C ASP A 251 -14.74 -5.92 -16.56
N ALA A 252 -14.15 -5.97 -15.36
CA ALA A 252 -13.50 -7.18 -14.85
C ALA A 252 -14.54 -8.25 -14.43
N PRO A 253 -14.19 -9.54 -14.38
CA PRO A 253 -15.12 -10.59 -13.94
C PRO A 253 -15.66 -10.35 -12.52
N ILE A 254 -16.91 -10.76 -12.24
CA ILE A 254 -17.52 -10.65 -10.90
C ILE A 254 -16.76 -11.46 -9.83
N SER A 255 -15.97 -12.44 -10.26
CA SER A 255 -15.06 -13.20 -9.40
C SER A 255 -13.77 -12.45 -9.04
N SER A 256 -13.56 -11.23 -9.53
CA SER A 256 -12.41 -10.39 -9.18
C SER A 256 -12.64 -9.70 -7.82
N PRO A 257 -11.81 -9.98 -6.80
CA PRO A 257 -11.86 -9.23 -5.55
C PRO A 257 -11.44 -7.77 -5.75
N CYS A 258 -10.57 -7.47 -6.73
CA CYS A 258 -10.20 -6.09 -7.06
C CYS A 258 -11.44 -5.29 -7.51
N ARG A 259 -12.26 -5.89 -8.39
CA ARG A 259 -13.55 -5.31 -8.79
C ARG A 259 -14.48 -5.15 -7.61
N ARG A 260 -14.67 -6.21 -6.82
CA ARG A 260 -15.58 -6.17 -5.68
C ARG A 260 -15.20 -5.06 -4.70
N ALA A 261 -13.91 -4.88 -4.43
CA ALA A 261 -13.42 -3.86 -3.53
C ALA A 261 -13.80 -2.46 -4.01
N TYR A 262 -13.53 -2.12 -5.28
CA TYR A 262 -13.88 -0.82 -5.87
C TYR A 262 -15.40 -0.60 -5.90
N GLU A 263 -16.20 -1.61 -6.29
CA GLU A 263 -17.66 -1.52 -6.27
C GLU A 263 -18.19 -1.21 -4.87
N THR A 264 -17.74 -1.97 -3.87
CA THR A 264 -18.20 -1.81 -2.50
C THR A 264 -17.71 -0.49 -1.90
N PHE A 265 -16.45 -0.13 -2.11
CA PHE A 265 -15.89 1.16 -1.68
C PHE A 265 -16.68 2.34 -2.28
N CYS A 266 -16.82 2.40 -3.61
CA CYS A 266 -17.46 3.53 -4.28
C CYS A 266 -18.96 3.64 -3.94
N ARG A 267 -19.63 2.51 -3.71
CA ARG A 267 -21.04 2.48 -3.27
C ARG A 267 -21.21 3.03 -1.85
N ILE A 268 -20.30 2.73 -0.94
CA ILE A 268 -20.39 3.15 0.46
C ILE A 268 -19.89 4.59 0.64
N ASN A 269 -18.86 4.96 -0.11
CA ASN A 269 -18.13 6.21 0.03
C ASN A 269 -18.56 7.20 -1.05
N GLU A 270 -19.86 7.51 -1.10
CA GLU A 270 -20.41 8.49 -2.05
C GLU A 270 -19.59 9.79 -2.05
N GLY A 271 -19.19 10.22 -3.26
CA GLY A 271 -18.35 11.39 -3.50
C GLY A 271 -16.84 11.16 -3.46
N TRP A 272 -16.35 9.98 -3.04
CA TRP A 272 -14.92 9.64 -3.04
C TRP A 272 -14.45 9.08 -4.38
N CYS A 273 -15.37 8.42 -5.09
CA CYS A 273 -15.15 8.00 -6.46
C CYS A 273 -15.82 8.98 -7.43
N ASN A 274 -15.24 9.09 -8.62
CA ASN A 274 -15.90 9.79 -9.72
C ASN A 274 -17.03 8.94 -10.32
N LEU A 275 -17.79 9.50 -11.27
CA LEU A 275 -18.93 8.82 -11.91
C LEU A 275 -18.54 7.53 -12.66
N LYS A 276 -17.26 7.33 -12.96
CA LYS A 276 -16.74 6.12 -13.61
C LYS A 276 -16.28 5.07 -12.59
N GLY A 277 -16.52 5.28 -11.30
CA GLY A 277 -16.04 4.37 -10.25
C GLY A 277 -14.54 4.41 -10.02
N SER A 278 -13.85 5.45 -10.51
CA SER A 278 -12.41 5.63 -10.24
C SER A 278 -12.18 6.35 -8.91
N ARG A 279 -11.06 6.04 -8.27
CA ARG A 279 -10.51 6.71 -7.07
C ARG A 279 -9.16 7.33 -7.42
N CYS A 280 -8.74 8.36 -6.67
CA CYS A 280 -7.39 8.92 -6.74
C CYS A 280 -6.35 7.81 -6.50
N SER A 281 -5.17 7.92 -7.12
CA SER A 281 -4.18 6.83 -7.17
C SER A 281 -2.90 7.30 -6.50
N TRP A 282 -2.76 7.12 -5.18
CA TRP A 282 -1.49 7.40 -4.50
C TRP A 282 -0.64 6.14 -4.43
N ASP A 283 -1.17 5.09 -3.81
CA ASP A 283 -0.44 3.85 -3.52
C ASP A 283 0.05 3.13 -4.77
N ILE A 284 -0.80 3.12 -5.81
CA ILE A 284 -0.49 2.49 -7.10
C ILE A 284 0.69 3.21 -7.77
N GLN A 285 0.75 4.54 -7.69
CA GLN A 285 1.85 5.31 -8.26
C GLN A 285 3.15 5.09 -7.47
N ALA A 286 3.07 4.98 -6.14
CA ALA A 286 4.24 4.69 -5.31
C ALA A 286 4.83 3.32 -5.68
N LEU A 287 3.96 2.33 -5.88
CA LEU A 287 4.37 1.01 -6.36
C LEU A 287 4.96 1.04 -7.78
N ILE A 288 4.33 1.73 -8.74
CA ILE A 288 4.84 1.80 -10.12
C ILE A 288 6.22 2.45 -10.14
N TYR A 289 6.40 3.57 -9.44
CA TYR A 289 7.73 4.19 -9.30
C TYR A 289 8.74 3.23 -8.67
N ALA A 290 8.35 2.48 -7.64
CA ALA A 290 9.24 1.52 -6.98
C ALA A 290 9.77 0.44 -7.94
N VAL A 291 8.99 0.06 -8.95
CA VAL A 291 9.33 -0.98 -9.93
C VAL A 291 10.03 -0.40 -11.17
N ARG A 292 9.48 0.68 -11.72
CA ARG A 292 9.90 1.24 -13.02
C ARG A 292 10.78 2.48 -12.92
N GLY A 293 10.96 3.02 -11.73
CA GLY A 293 11.63 4.30 -11.52
C GLY A 293 10.82 5.44 -12.12
N THR A 294 11.50 6.42 -12.70
CA THR A 294 10.83 7.62 -13.21
C THR A 294 10.21 7.47 -14.59
N GLU A 295 10.77 6.59 -15.44
CA GLU A 295 10.48 6.44 -16.88
C GLU A 295 10.34 7.76 -17.66
N GLY A 296 10.98 8.83 -17.17
CA GLY A 296 10.85 10.18 -17.70
C GLY A 296 9.49 10.86 -17.47
N ILE A 297 8.56 10.22 -16.75
CA ILE A 297 7.26 10.77 -16.35
C ILE A 297 7.38 11.49 -15.02
N TYR A 298 7.92 10.79 -14.01
CA TYR A 298 8.17 11.39 -12.71
C TYR A 298 9.47 12.18 -12.72
N LYS A 299 9.48 13.31 -12.02
CA LYS A 299 10.72 14.01 -11.67
C LYS A 299 10.96 13.85 -10.18
N LEU A 300 12.22 13.64 -9.82
CA LEU A 300 12.64 13.64 -8.43
C LEU A 300 13.03 15.07 -8.03
N GLN A 301 12.62 15.47 -6.84
CA GLN A 301 13.14 16.65 -6.19
C GLN A 301 13.89 16.20 -4.93
N ALA A 302 15.18 16.52 -4.83
CA ALA A 302 15.96 16.28 -3.63
C ALA A 302 15.52 17.23 -2.51
N GLY A 303 15.48 16.76 -1.28
CA GLY A 303 15.08 17.57 -0.12
C GLY A 303 14.98 16.74 1.15
N HIS A 304 14.25 17.25 2.13
CA HIS A 304 14.05 16.60 3.41
C HIS A 304 12.62 16.82 3.92
N ASN A 305 11.98 15.77 4.40
CA ASN A 305 10.65 15.78 4.99
C ASN A 305 10.77 15.76 6.52
N VAL A 306 10.16 16.75 7.16
CA VAL A 306 10.10 16.85 8.62
C VAL A 306 8.65 16.74 9.06
N VAL A 307 8.33 15.74 9.87
CA VAL A 307 7.02 15.58 10.50
C VAL A 307 7.07 16.14 11.90
N ASP A 308 6.14 17.02 12.26
CA ASP A 308 5.98 17.49 13.63
C ASP A 308 5.36 16.37 14.48
N PRO A 309 6.02 15.94 15.59
CA PRO A 309 5.58 14.78 16.35
C PRO A 309 4.25 14.99 17.10
N MET A 310 3.83 16.23 17.32
CA MET A 310 2.62 16.58 18.08
C MET A 310 1.42 16.84 17.17
N THR A 311 1.65 17.48 16.04
CA THR A 311 0.60 17.88 15.10
C THR A 311 0.46 16.93 13.93
N ALA A 312 1.47 16.11 13.66
CA ALA A 312 1.59 15.26 12.48
C ALA A 312 1.54 16.02 11.14
N SER A 313 1.62 17.35 11.17
CA SER A 313 1.88 18.14 9.96
C SER A 313 3.30 17.87 9.50
N ASN A 314 3.51 17.87 8.19
CA ASN A 314 4.85 17.71 7.64
C ASN A 314 5.22 18.89 6.74
N THR A 315 6.52 19.15 6.64
CA THR A 315 7.09 20.17 5.75
C THR A 315 8.15 19.51 4.88
N TRP A 316 8.04 19.71 3.57
CA TRP A 316 9.07 19.35 2.63
C TRP A 316 10.01 20.54 2.40
N THR A 317 11.30 20.37 2.74
CA THR A 317 12.34 21.37 2.48
C THR A 317 13.16 20.96 1.26
N PRO A 318 12.95 21.58 0.08
CA PRO A 318 13.71 21.21 -1.11
C PRO A 318 15.18 21.63 -0.98
N ALA A 319 16.08 20.72 -1.34
CA ALA A 319 17.52 21.00 -1.45
C ALA A 319 17.91 21.54 -2.84
N ALA A 320 17.07 21.30 -3.84
CA ALA A 320 17.24 21.79 -5.21
C ALA A 320 15.89 21.91 -5.95
N PRO A 321 15.86 22.60 -7.11
CA PRO A 321 14.72 22.57 -8.01
C PRO A 321 14.37 21.14 -8.48
N VAL A 322 13.14 20.95 -8.90
CA VAL A 322 12.64 19.66 -9.43
C VAL A 322 13.50 19.20 -10.62
N GLY A 323 13.93 17.93 -10.60
CA GLY A 323 14.72 17.32 -11.66
C GLY A 323 16.22 17.68 -11.62
N VAL A 324 16.67 18.49 -10.66
CA VAL A 324 18.09 18.78 -10.48
C VAL A 324 18.69 17.76 -9.52
N GLU A 325 19.69 17.02 -10.00
CA GLU A 325 20.43 16.08 -9.18
C GLU A 325 21.29 16.80 -8.13
N VAL A 326 21.26 16.29 -6.90
CA VAL A 326 22.09 16.78 -5.80
C VAL A 326 23.01 15.63 -5.36
N ALA A 327 24.31 15.83 -5.50
CA ALA A 327 25.30 14.81 -5.13
C ALA A 327 25.16 14.46 -3.64
N GLY A 328 25.05 13.16 -3.35
CA GLY A 328 24.89 12.65 -1.98
C GLY A 328 23.48 12.79 -1.39
N ALA A 329 22.50 13.34 -2.12
CA ALA A 329 21.12 13.31 -1.67
C ALA A 329 20.58 11.87 -1.67
N ASN A 330 19.96 11.48 -0.56
CA ASN A 330 19.34 10.17 -0.38
C ASN A 330 17.84 10.27 -0.10
N GLU A 331 17.28 11.48 -0.04
CA GLU A 331 15.88 11.73 0.21
C GLU A 331 15.27 12.60 -0.89
N PHE A 332 14.14 12.12 -1.40
CA PHE A 332 13.50 12.68 -2.57
C PHE A 332 11.99 12.68 -2.41
N THR A 333 11.33 13.61 -3.06
CA THR A 333 9.89 13.52 -3.33
C THR A 333 9.65 13.42 -4.83
N LEU A 334 8.61 12.69 -5.21
CA LEU A 334 8.14 12.60 -6.58
C LEU A 334 7.36 13.87 -6.94
N ARG A 335 7.48 14.24 -8.22
CA ARG A 335 6.76 15.34 -8.82
C ARG A 335 6.23 14.87 -10.16
N LEU A 336 4.92 14.96 -10.32
CA LEU A 336 4.22 14.62 -11.56
C LEU A 336 3.67 15.89 -12.20
N ALA A 337 4.07 16.15 -13.45
CA ALA A 337 3.57 17.28 -14.21
C ALA A 337 2.08 17.08 -14.59
N ALA A 338 1.32 18.17 -14.69
CA ALA A 338 -0.12 18.07 -14.92
C ALA A 338 -0.46 17.45 -16.28
N GLU A 339 0.38 17.73 -17.29
CA GLU A 339 0.33 17.19 -18.64
C GLU A 339 0.58 15.68 -18.72
N ASP A 340 1.30 15.11 -17.74
CA ASP A 340 1.64 13.68 -17.72
C ASP A 340 0.57 12.83 -16.99
N ARG A 341 -0.33 13.45 -16.22
CA ARG A 341 -1.38 12.74 -15.46
C ARG A 341 -2.22 11.80 -16.33
N PRO A 342 -2.72 12.19 -17.53
CA PRO A 342 -3.50 11.28 -18.37
C PRO A 342 -2.70 10.06 -18.84
N ARG A 343 -1.38 10.20 -19.02
CA ARG A 343 -0.51 9.09 -19.39
C ARG A 343 -0.39 8.10 -18.23
N VAL A 344 -0.18 8.59 -17.01
CA VAL A 344 -0.13 7.76 -15.80
C VAL A 344 -1.47 7.07 -15.54
N GLU A 345 -2.60 7.78 -15.70
CA GLU A 345 -3.93 7.18 -15.59
C GLU A 345 -4.14 6.04 -16.58
N ALA A 346 -3.71 6.23 -17.84
CA ALA A 346 -3.81 5.21 -18.88
C ALA A 346 -2.95 3.98 -18.59
N GLU A 347 -1.71 4.19 -18.13
CA GLU A 347 -0.79 3.11 -17.76
C GLU A 347 -1.33 2.28 -16.59
N ILE A 348 -1.75 2.93 -15.51
CA ILE A 348 -2.35 2.24 -14.36
C ILE A 348 -3.60 1.49 -14.79
N SER A 349 -4.47 2.13 -15.59
CA SER A 349 -5.70 1.51 -16.08
C SER A 349 -5.41 0.26 -16.92
N GLU A 350 -4.35 0.28 -17.73
CA GLU A 350 -3.92 -0.88 -18.51
C GLU A 350 -3.46 -2.03 -17.60
N LEU A 351 -2.66 -1.74 -16.57
CA LEU A 351 -2.24 -2.73 -15.59
C LEU A 351 -3.43 -3.32 -14.81
N MET A 352 -4.42 -2.49 -14.46
CA MET A 352 -5.63 -2.92 -13.75
C MET A 352 -6.57 -3.79 -14.59
N ARG A 353 -6.56 -3.67 -15.92
CA ARG A 353 -7.38 -4.50 -16.82
C ARG A 353 -6.89 -5.95 -16.92
N GLN A 354 -5.62 -6.19 -16.58
CA GLN A 354 -5.02 -7.51 -16.77
C GLN A 354 -5.62 -8.51 -15.78
N LEU A 355 -6.08 -9.64 -16.30
CA LEU A 355 -6.53 -10.77 -15.49
C LEU A 355 -5.32 -11.58 -14.99
N PRO A 356 -5.45 -12.27 -13.84
CA PRO A 356 -4.38 -13.10 -13.33
C PRO A 356 -3.85 -14.10 -14.36
N ARG A 357 -2.53 -14.16 -14.53
CA ARG A 357 -1.86 -15.24 -15.27
C ARG A 357 -1.69 -16.44 -14.35
N LEU A 358 -2.78 -17.15 -14.09
CA LEU A 358 -2.75 -18.33 -13.24
C LEU A 358 -1.84 -19.40 -13.85
N PRO A 359 -1.01 -20.09 -13.04
CA PRO A 359 -0.31 -21.26 -13.52
C PRO A 359 -1.32 -22.28 -14.06
N PRO A 360 -0.96 -23.05 -15.11
CA PRO A 360 -1.85 -24.07 -15.64
C PRO A 360 -2.28 -25.00 -14.50
N PRO A 361 -3.56 -25.46 -14.48
CA PRO A 361 -4.04 -26.34 -13.44
C PRO A 361 -3.12 -27.55 -13.35
N SER A 362 -2.73 -27.92 -12.12
CA SER A 362 -1.95 -29.13 -11.91
C SER A 362 -2.69 -30.30 -12.55
N PRO A 363 -2.00 -31.20 -13.27
CA PRO A 363 -2.64 -32.39 -13.80
C PRO A 363 -3.32 -33.15 -12.66
N PRO A 364 -4.50 -33.76 -12.90
CA PRO A 364 -5.23 -34.48 -11.86
C PRO A 364 -4.29 -35.47 -11.19
N ALA A 365 -4.36 -35.53 -9.85
CA ALA A 365 -3.56 -36.48 -9.08
C ALA A 365 -3.73 -37.88 -9.69
N PRO A 366 -2.63 -38.64 -9.87
CA PRO A 366 -2.77 -40.01 -10.35
C PRO A 366 -3.73 -40.76 -9.44
N PRO A 367 -4.61 -41.63 -9.99
CA PRO A 367 -5.53 -42.39 -9.18
C PRO A 367 -4.76 -43.15 -8.09
N PRO A 368 -5.33 -43.29 -6.89
CA PRO A 368 -4.68 -44.05 -5.83
C PRO A 368 -4.30 -45.44 -6.37
N PRO A 369 -3.13 -45.98 -5.99
CA PRO A 369 -2.73 -47.31 -6.43
C PRO A 369 -3.86 -48.29 -6.11
N ALA A 370 -4.21 -49.12 -7.10
CA ALA A 370 -5.27 -50.12 -6.95
C ALA A 370 -5.02 -50.92 -5.67
N ALA A 371 -6.06 -51.08 -4.86
CA ALA A 371 -5.99 -51.89 -3.66
C ALA A 371 -5.39 -53.27 -4.01
N PRO A 372 -4.43 -53.79 -3.23
CA PRO A 372 -3.90 -55.12 -3.48
C PRO A 372 -5.05 -56.13 -3.51
N PRO A 373 -5.00 -57.13 -4.42
CA PRO A 373 -6.06 -58.12 -4.52
C PRO A 373 -6.27 -58.80 -3.16
N ALA A 374 -7.54 -59.00 -2.81
CA ALA A 374 -7.91 -59.67 -1.57
C ALA A 374 -7.20 -61.04 -1.47
N PRO A 375 -6.68 -61.41 -0.30
CA PRO A 375 -6.08 -62.73 -0.13
C PRO A 375 -7.11 -63.82 -0.44
N PRO A 376 -6.70 -64.94 -1.06
CA PRO A 376 -7.61 -66.03 -1.36
C PRO A 376 -8.24 -66.59 -0.08
N PRO A 377 -9.50 -67.04 -0.11
CA PRO A 377 -10.18 -67.57 1.06
C PRO A 377 -9.43 -68.80 1.61
N SER A 378 -9.24 -68.81 2.92
CA SER A 378 -8.63 -69.91 3.67
C SER A 378 -9.39 -71.21 3.40
N LEU A 379 -8.67 -72.26 2.97
CA LEU A 379 -9.24 -73.60 2.81
C LEU A 379 -9.69 -74.16 4.17
N PRO A 380 -10.83 -74.87 4.24
CA PRO A 380 -11.34 -75.45 5.49
C PRO A 380 -10.43 -76.58 6.00
N PRO A 381 -10.34 -76.78 7.33
CA PRO A 381 -9.44 -77.76 7.92
C PRO A 381 -9.85 -79.20 7.58
N SER A 382 -8.89 -79.99 7.11
CA SER A 382 -9.06 -81.43 6.85
C SER A 382 -8.92 -82.24 8.15
N SER A 383 -9.77 -83.24 8.32
CA SER A 383 -9.91 -84.10 9.51
C SER A 383 -8.65 -84.94 9.83
N PRO A 384 -8.44 -85.34 11.11
CA PRO A 384 -7.20 -85.97 11.55
C PRO A 384 -7.10 -87.47 11.19
N PRO A 385 -5.91 -88.00 10.88
CA PRO A 385 -5.69 -89.43 10.66
C PRO A 385 -5.48 -90.23 11.98
N PRO A 386 -5.74 -91.55 11.98
CA PRO A 386 -5.73 -92.40 13.18
C PRO A 386 -4.33 -92.81 13.66
N ARG A 387 -4.20 -93.03 14.99
CA ARG A 387 -2.99 -93.49 15.71
C ARG A 387 -2.75 -95.00 15.58
N LEU A 388 -1.48 -95.44 15.49
CA LEU A 388 -0.92 -96.72 16.01
C LEU A 388 0.64 -96.66 15.96
N PRO A 389 1.41 -97.61 16.56
CA PRO A 389 1.62 -97.95 17.97
C PRO A 389 3.12 -97.78 18.40
N PRO A 390 3.54 -98.00 19.67
CA PRO A 390 4.85 -97.56 20.16
C PRO A 390 6.00 -98.56 19.87
N PRO A 391 7.25 -98.08 19.71
CA PRO A 391 8.42 -98.93 19.61
C PRO A 391 9.04 -99.30 20.97
N SER A 392 9.64 -100.49 21.00
CA SER A 392 10.32 -101.17 22.12
C SER A 392 11.78 -100.72 22.36
N ARG A 393 12.23 -100.90 23.61
CA ARG A 393 13.51 -100.49 24.24
C ARG A 393 14.74 -101.29 23.76
N PRO A 394 15.96 -100.70 23.74
CA PRO A 394 17.10 -101.28 24.51
C PRO A 394 18.15 -100.20 24.97
N PRO A 395 19.38 -100.53 25.42
CA PRO A 395 19.88 -101.04 26.73
C PRO A 395 20.83 -100.04 27.47
N PRO A 396 21.47 -100.36 28.64
CA PRO A 396 22.21 -99.40 29.49
C PRO A 396 23.77 -99.53 29.38
N PRO A 397 24.62 -98.94 30.27
CA PRO A 397 25.35 -97.67 30.09
C PRO A 397 26.90 -97.80 30.13
N ARG A 398 27.67 -96.70 29.97
CA ARG A 398 29.02 -96.53 30.58
C ARG A 398 29.53 -95.07 30.53
N ALA A 399 30.24 -94.66 31.58
CA ALA A 399 30.82 -93.33 31.82
C ALA A 399 32.38 -93.32 31.71
N PRO A 400 33.09 -92.23 32.09
CA PRO A 400 33.57 -91.09 31.29
C PRO A 400 35.12 -91.13 31.08
N PRO A 401 35.78 -90.11 30.47
CA PRO A 401 36.60 -89.23 31.33
C PRO A 401 36.88 -87.76 30.88
N ARG A 402 37.16 -86.96 31.92
CA ARG A 402 38.12 -85.85 32.12
C ARG A 402 38.03 -84.50 31.38
N ARG A 403 38.22 -83.46 32.21
CA ARG A 403 38.18 -82.01 31.98
C ARG A 403 39.60 -81.43 32.14
N PRO A 404 39.98 -80.39 31.37
CA PRO A 404 41.01 -79.41 31.76
C PRO A 404 40.42 -78.00 32.00
N PRO A 405 41.19 -77.05 32.58
CA PRO A 405 40.67 -75.91 33.35
C PRO A 405 40.47 -74.60 32.56
N ALA A 406 39.82 -73.63 33.21
CA ALA A 406 39.39 -72.33 32.69
C ALA A 406 40.54 -71.31 32.49
N ALA A 407 40.36 -70.40 31.52
CA ALA A 407 41.20 -69.22 31.27
C ALA A 407 40.33 -67.93 31.17
N PRO A 408 40.88 -66.73 31.48
CA PRO A 408 40.14 -65.50 31.81
C PRO A 408 39.86 -64.57 30.60
N PRO A 409 39.02 -63.51 30.74
CA PRO A 409 38.57 -62.67 29.63
C PRO A 409 39.62 -61.62 29.20
N PRO A 410 39.65 -61.19 27.93
CA PRO A 410 40.60 -60.19 27.43
C PRO A 410 40.18 -58.74 27.74
N ARG A 411 41.18 -57.89 28.03
CA ARG A 411 41.09 -56.45 28.29
C ARG A 411 41.25 -55.61 27.00
N VAL A 412 40.68 -54.40 27.09
CA VAL A 412 40.62 -53.26 26.14
C VAL A 412 42.01 -52.79 25.64
N PRO A 413 42.15 -52.38 24.36
CA PRO A 413 43.35 -51.71 23.84
C PRO A 413 43.37 -50.17 24.02
N PRO A 414 44.57 -49.54 24.05
CA PRO A 414 44.79 -48.13 24.44
C PRO A 414 44.83 -47.13 23.27
N THR A 415 44.61 -45.84 23.55
CA THR A 415 44.86 -44.70 22.64
C THR A 415 46.16 -43.93 22.98
N PRO A 416 46.79 -43.23 22.00
CA PRO A 416 48.20 -42.81 22.03
C PRO A 416 48.49 -41.47 22.76
N PRO A 417 49.77 -41.12 22.97
CA PRO A 417 50.21 -40.11 23.96
C PRO A 417 50.25 -38.66 23.43
N HIS A 418 49.91 -37.72 24.31
CA HIS A 418 50.17 -36.28 24.15
C HIS A 418 51.53 -35.89 24.73
N THR A 419 52.30 -35.11 23.98
CA THR A 419 53.57 -34.46 24.37
C THR A 419 53.36 -33.32 25.38
N PRO A 420 54.31 -33.08 26.32
CA PRO A 420 54.14 -32.13 27.42
C PRO A 420 54.73 -30.72 27.16
N PRO A 421 54.18 -29.66 27.79
CA PRO A 421 54.88 -28.40 28.07
C PRO A 421 55.49 -28.37 29.51
N PRO A 422 56.35 -27.37 29.83
CA PRO A 422 57.42 -27.43 30.86
C PRO A 422 56.98 -27.08 32.31
N PRO A 423 57.87 -27.18 33.33
CA PRO A 423 57.49 -27.51 34.71
C PRO A 423 57.07 -26.33 35.60
N LEU A 424 56.30 -26.72 36.64
CA LEU A 424 55.71 -25.92 37.71
C LEU A 424 56.72 -25.18 38.59
N ALA A 425 56.41 -23.91 38.88
CA ALA A 425 56.98 -23.14 39.99
C ALA A 425 56.24 -23.44 41.33
N PRO A 426 56.92 -23.36 42.49
CA PRO A 426 56.40 -23.84 43.77
C PRO A 426 55.30 -22.94 44.38
N PRO A 427 54.48 -23.46 45.32
CA PRO A 427 53.31 -22.75 45.83
C PRO A 427 53.69 -21.70 46.88
N PRO A 428 53.11 -20.49 46.84
CA PRO A 428 53.11 -19.60 47.99
C PRO A 428 51.91 -19.86 48.92
N THR A 429 52.20 -19.74 50.21
CA THR A 429 51.36 -19.81 51.42
C THR A 429 50.07 -18.97 51.41
N PRO A 430 49.07 -19.29 52.28
CA PRO A 430 47.69 -18.86 52.12
C PRO A 430 47.50 -17.37 52.49
N ARG A 431 46.77 -16.65 51.64
CA ARG A 431 46.27 -15.30 51.92
C ARG A 431 44.74 -15.27 51.92
N ALA A 432 44.23 -14.43 52.80
CA ALA A 432 42.85 -14.25 53.28
C ALA A 432 41.73 -14.32 52.23
N PRO A 433 40.49 -14.71 52.65
CA PRO A 433 39.36 -14.87 51.73
C PRO A 433 38.97 -13.54 51.07
N PRO A 434 38.61 -13.55 49.77
CA PRO A 434 38.11 -12.37 49.08
C PRO A 434 36.67 -12.05 49.50
N SER A 435 36.41 -10.75 49.66
CA SER A 435 35.09 -10.17 49.91
C SER A 435 34.07 -10.57 48.84
N PRO A 436 32.79 -10.74 49.19
CA PRO A 436 31.75 -11.12 48.25
C PRO A 436 31.52 -10.03 47.18
N PRO A 437 31.07 -10.41 45.97
CA PRO A 437 30.76 -9.44 44.92
C PRO A 437 29.63 -8.51 45.37
N ALA A 438 29.78 -7.22 45.04
CA ALA A 438 28.78 -6.20 45.31
C ALA A 438 27.43 -6.62 44.72
N GLY A 439 26.42 -6.70 45.58
CA GLY A 439 25.03 -6.93 45.17
C GLY A 439 24.51 -5.81 44.27
N PRO A 440 23.38 -6.03 43.59
CA PRO A 440 22.72 -4.98 42.82
C PRO A 440 22.41 -3.77 43.70
N PRO A 441 22.41 -2.54 43.15
CA PRO A 441 22.07 -1.35 43.94
C PRO A 441 20.67 -1.49 44.55
N PRO A 442 20.42 -0.94 45.75
CA PRO A 442 19.13 -1.05 46.41
C PRO A 442 18.04 -0.43 45.53
N SER A 443 16.89 -1.11 45.46
CA SER A 443 15.68 -0.55 44.85
C SER A 443 15.37 0.81 45.50
N PRO A 444 14.90 1.81 44.71
CA PRO A 444 14.47 3.08 45.28
C PRO A 444 13.36 2.83 46.33
N PRO A 445 13.27 3.67 47.38
CA PRO A 445 12.22 3.53 48.38
C PRO A 445 10.84 3.62 47.71
N PRO A 446 9.82 2.90 48.22
CA PRO A 446 8.47 3.05 47.71
C PRO A 446 8.03 4.52 47.86
N PRO A 447 7.23 5.05 46.91
CA PRO A 447 6.70 6.39 47.03
C PRO A 447 5.88 6.50 48.33
N PRO A 448 5.78 7.70 48.93
CA PRO A 448 4.97 7.89 50.12
C PRO A 448 3.54 7.42 49.86
N LEU A 449 2.99 6.66 50.80
CA LEU A 449 1.57 6.28 50.81
C LEU A 449 0.75 7.57 50.81
N PHE A 450 0.16 7.89 49.66
CA PHE A 450 -0.90 8.89 49.59
C PHE A 450 -2.06 8.40 50.47
N PRO A 451 -2.67 9.27 51.29
CA PRO A 451 -3.87 8.91 52.02
C PRO A 451 -4.96 8.49 51.03
N SER A 452 -5.67 7.40 51.34
CA SER A 452 -6.79 6.91 50.54
C SER A 452 -7.72 8.05 50.13
N PRO A 453 -8.12 8.16 48.85
CA PRO A 453 -9.09 9.16 48.45
C PRO A 453 -10.42 8.85 49.15
N SER A 454 -10.96 9.84 49.87
CA SER A 454 -12.33 9.83 50.35
C SER A 454 -13.28 9.51 49.20
N PRO A 455 -14.37 8.73 49.42
CA PRO A 455 -15.34 8.46 48.38
C PRO A 455 -15.93 9.78 47.86
N PRO A 456 -16.17 9.90 46.54
CA PRO A 456 -16.71 11.13 45.98
C PRO A 456 -18.10 11.43 46.56
N PRO A 457 -18.45 12.72 46.78
CA PRO A 457 -19.80 13.08 47.17
C PRO A 457 -20.79 12.67 46.06
N PRO A 458 -22.03 12.32 46.41
CA PRO A 458 -23.04 11.95 45.41
C PRO A 458 -23.28 13.11 44.43
N PHE A 459 -23.35 12.78 43.15
CA PHE A 459 -23.58 13.73 42.06
C PHE A 459 -24.79 14.64 42.36
N PRO A 460 -24.67 15.97 42.23
CA PRO A 460 -25.82 16.85 42.26
C PRO A 460 -26.75 16.50 41.08
N ARG A 461 -28.06 16.48 41.34
CA ARG A 461 -29.06 16.24 40.30
C ARG A 461 -28.88 17.23 39.15
N PRO A 462 -29.03 16.81 37.89
CA PRO A 462 -28.94 17.72 36.76
C PRO A 462 -30.01 18.83 36.89
N PRO A 463 -29.66 20.10 36.62
CA PRO A 463 -30.65 21.16 36.58
C PRO A 463 -31.69 20.88 35.49
N LYS A 464 -32.96 21.23 35.77
CA LYS A 464 -34.04 21.13 34.78
C LYS A 464 -33.65 21.90 33.51
N PRO A 465 -33.94 21.36 32.31
CA PRO A 465 -33.67 22.08 31.06
C PRO A 465 -34.46 23.41 31.05
N PRO A 466 -33.85 24.51 30.56
CA PRO A 466 -34.58 25.75 30.37
C PRO A 466 -35.68 25.57 29.31
N PRO A 467 -36.80 26.32 29.40
CA PRO A 467 -37.85 26.26 28.39
C PRO A 467 -37.29 26.68 27.02
N SER A 468 -37.74 25.99 25.98
CA SER A 468 -37.35 26.20 24.58
C SER A 468 -37.51 27.67 24.18
N PRO A 469 -36.52 28.27 23.48
CA PRO A 469 -36.68 29.64 22.97
C PRO A 469 -37.76 29.67 21.88
N THR A 470 -38.68 30.62 22.02
CA THR A 470 -39.67 30.98 21.00
C THR A 470 -38.95 31.38 19.70
N PRO A 471 -39.39 30.90 18.52
CA PRO A 471 -38.75 31.26 17.26
C PRO A 471 -38.90 32.77 16.98
N PRO A 472 -37.88 33.44 16.41
CA PRO A 472 -37.99 34.84 16.05
C PRO A 472 -38.96 35.02 14.86
N THR A 473 -39.97 35.87 15.06
CA THR A 473 -40.80 36.41 13.98
C THR A 473 -40.00 37.40 13.15
N PHE A 474 -39.67 37.04 11.91
CA PHE A 474 -39.11 37.97 10.92
C PHE A 474 -40.25 38.66 10.14
N PRO A 475 -40.19 39.99 9.91
CA PRO A 475 -41.11 40.68 9.01
C PRO A 475 -40.85 40.29 7.54
N PRO A 476 -41.87 40.36 6.66
CA PRO A 476 -41.75 39.90 5.28
C PRO A 476 -40.75 40.76 4.50
N SER A 477 -39.78 40.10 3.87
CA SER A 477 -38.78 40.73 2.98
C SER A 477 -39.43 41.07 1.65
N THR A 478 -39.27 42.32 1.22
CA THR A 478 -39.64 42.84 -0.11
C THR A 478 -38.80 42.19 -1.22
N PRO A 479 -39.37 41.92 -2.40
CA PRO A 479 -38.63 41.35 -3.52
C PRO A 479 -37.69 42.38 -4.17
N PRO A 480 -36.53 41.96 -4.73
CA PRO A 480 -35.60 42.86 -5.41
C PRO A 480 -36.14 43.32 -6.78
N PRO A 481 -35.70 44.50 -7.28
CA PRO A 481 -36.17 45.03 -8.56
C PRO A 481 -35.56 44.28 -9.75
N SER A 482 -36.35 44.16 -10.83
CA SER A 482 -35.96 43.57 -12.11
C SER A 482 -34.83 44.34 -12.81
N PRO A 483 -33.90 43.67 -13.50
CA PRO A 483 -32.82 44.34 -14.22
C PRO A 483 -33.32 45.01 -15.51
N ALA A 484 -32.83 46.23 -15.76
CA ALA A 484 -33.05 47.00 -16.98
C ALA A 484 -32.28 46.42 -18.20
N PRO A 485 -32.77 46.59 -19.43
CA PRO A 485 -32.14 46.04 -20.63
C PRO A 485 -30.90 46.84 -21.03
N SER A 486 -29.79 46.13 -21.28
CA SER A 486 -28.55 46.71 -21.83
C SER A 486 -28.60 46.77 -23.35
N THR A 487 -28.34 47.97 -23.87
CA THR A 487 -28.18 48.32 -25.29
C THR A 487 -26.82 47.85 -25.84
N PRO A 488 -26.72 47.55 -27.16
CA PRO A 488 -25.47 47.13 -27.79
C PRO A 488 -24.57 48.32 -28.15
N PRO A 489 -23.23 48.16 -28.21
CA PRO A 489 -22.32 49.24 -28.61
C PRO A 489 -22.23 49.41 -30.14
N PRO A 490 -21.88 50.62 -30.64
CA PRO A 490 -21.78 50.93 -32.07
C PRO A 490 -20.41 50.54 -32.66
N PRO A 491 -20.26 50.51 -34.00
CA PRO A 491 -19.02 50.09 -34.67
C PRO A 491 -18.06 51.27 -34.84
N LEU A 492 -16.74 51.01 -34.83
CA LEU A 492 -15.73 52.02 -35.10
C LEU A 492 -14.81 51.60 -36.25
N THR A 493 -14.72 52.50 -37.22
CA THR A 493 -13.98 52.43 -38.47
C THR A 493 -12.90 53.52 -38.46
N LYS A 494 -11.70 53.18 -38.96
CA LYS A 494 -10.65 54.03 -39.57
C LYS A 494 -9.93 55.15 -38.77
N GLN A 495 -8.60 54.96 -38.74
CA GLN A 495 -7.50 55.84 -39.21
C GLN A 495 -7.03 57.09 -38.43
N LEU A 496 -5.70 57.07 -38.22
CA LEU A 496 -4.67 58.13 -38.37
C LEU A 496 -4.71 59.38 -37.45
N ALA A 497 -3.67 59.56 -36.64
CA ALA A 497 -2.56 60.52 -36.89
C ALA A 497 -1.76 60.85 -35.60
N LEU A 498 -0.40 60.85 -35.71
CA LEU A 498 0.61 61.83 -35.24
C LEU A 498 0.57 62.31 -33.75
N THR A 499 1.62 62.47 -32.94
CA THR A 499 3.05 62.89 -33.05
C THR A 499 3.76 62.56 -31.69
N ALA A 500 5.01 62.07 -31.66
CA ALA A 500 6.29 62.75 -31.25
C ALA A 500 6.35 63.20 -29.76
N GLU A 501 7.41 63.06 -28.92
CA GLU A 501 8.86 62.81 -29.00
C GLU A 501 9.40 62.24 -27.65
N GLY A 502 10.64 61.70 -27.64
CA GLY A 502 11.53 61.78 -26.45
C GLY A 502 12.35 60.54 -26.00
N THR A 503 13.44 60.21 -26.72
CA THR A 503 14.83 59.71 -26.36
C THR A 503 15.13 58.85 -25.10
N PRO A 504 16.27 58.10 -24.98
CA PRO A 504 17.47 57.95 -25.85
C PRO A 504 17.98 56.49 -26.12
N ASP A 505 19.05 56.41 -26.94
CA ASP A 505 19.71 55.26 -27.62
C ASP A 505 20.31 54.10 -26.78
N PRO A 506 20.66 52.97 -27.46
CA PRO A 506 22.06 52.55 -27.46
C PRO A 506 22.66 52.12 -28.83
N LEU A 507 24.01 52.06 -28.80
CA LEU A 507 25.06 51.85 -29.82
C LEU A 507 24.97 50.61 -30.76
N PRO A 508 25.79 50.56 -31.85
CA PRO A 508 25.49 49.84 -33.09
C PRO A 508 26.16 48.45 -33.23
N LEU A 509 25.57 47.60 -34.07
CA LEU A 509 26.18 46.37 -34.61
C LEU A 509 26.54 46.56 -36.09
N PRO A 510 27.63 45.92 -36.59
CA PRO A 510 28.18 46.22 -37.90
C PRO A 510 27.46 45.48 -39.05
N SER A 511 27.37 46.20 -40.17
CA SER A 511 26.91 45.77 -41.47
C SER A 511 27.87 44.77 -42.13
N PHE A 512 27.31 43.65 -42.59
CA PHE A 512 27.88 42.86 -43.68
C PHE A 512 26.73 42.39 -44.56
N TRP A 513 26.87 42.63 -45.85
CA TRP A 513 26.64 41.73 -46.99
C TRP A 513 26.26 42.56 -48.21
N GLY A 514 27.28 42.73 -49.06
CA GLY A 514 27.12 43.11 -50.45
C GLY A 514 26.58 41.95 -51.27
N GLU A 515 26.07 42.31 -52.43
CA GLU A 515 25.59 41.45 -53.49
C GLU A 515 26.66 40.45 -53.95
N GLU A 516 26.29 39.18 -54.08
CA GLU A 516 26.66 38.32 -55.22
C GLU A 516 25.77 37.07 -55.23
N GLY A 517 25.19 36.77 -56.39
CA GLY A 517 24.21 35.70 -56.55
C GLY A 517 24.82 34.31 -56.67
N THR A 518 24.14 33.30 -56.14
CA THR A 518 24.22 31.91 -56.61
C THR A 518 22.84 31.25 -56.49
N GLY A 519 22.38 30.62 -57.57
CA GLY A 519 21.08 29.98 -57.65
C GLY A 519 21.00 28.70 -56.81
N LEU A 520 19.88 28.50 -56.12
CA LEU A 520 19.56 27.23 -55.48
C LEU A 520 19.41 26.13 -56.55
N SER A 521 20.05 24.99 -56.33
CA SER A 521 19.87 23.81 -57.18
C SER A 521 18.43 23.27 -57.09
N LEU A 522 17.93 22.72 -58.21
CA LEU A 522 16.58 22.14 -58.34
C LEU A 522 16.13 21.24 -57.15
N PRO A 523 17.01 20.40 -56.54
CA PRO A 523 16.63 19.58 -55.39
C PRO A 523 16.31 20.39 -54.12
N ALA A 524 17.01 21.50 -53.88
CA ALA A 524 16.82 22.34 -52.70
C ALA A 524 15.52 23.16 -52.81
N ALA A 525 15.19 23.63 -54.02
CA ALA A 525 13.91 24.28 -54.28
C ALA A 525 12.72 23.31 -54.10
N LEU A 526 12.88 22.05 -54.51
CA LEU A 526 11.83 21.02 -54.35
C LEU A 526 11.61 20.66 -52.88
N LEU A 527 12.68 20.56 -52.08
CA LEU A 527 12.61 20.33 -50.63
C LEU A 527 11.92 21.49 -49.90
N LEU A 528 12.20 22.74 -50.31
CA LEU A 528 11.55 23.92 -49.74
C LEU A 528 10.05 23.96 -50.07
N LEU A 529 9.68 23.62 -51.31
CA LEU A 529 8.27 23.52 -51.72
C LEU A 529 7.53 22.40 -50.99
N LEU A 530 8.18 21.25 -50.74
CA LEU A 530 7.61 20.15 -49.98
C LEU A 530 7.39 20.53 -48.50
N ALA A 531 8.34 21.24 -47.89
CA ALA A 531 8.22 21.74 -46.53
C ALA A 531 7.08 22.76 -46.38
N LEU A 532 6.92 23.66 -47.35
CA LEU A 532 5.81 24.62 -47.38
C LEU A 532 4.45 23.95 -47.59
N ALA A 533 4.38 22.90 -48.43
CA ALA A 533 3.16 22.13 -48.64
C ALA A 533 2.74 21.35 -47.37
N LEU A 534 3.70 20.77 -46.66
CA LEU A 534 3.46 20.09 -45.38
C LEU A 534 3.00 21.06 -44.29
N ALA A 535 3.60 22.26 -44.22
CA ALA A 535 3.17 23.30 -43.28
C ALA A 535 1.73 23.79 -43.58
N ALA A 536 1.37 23.96 -44.86
CA ALA A 536 0.01 24.32 -45.27
C ALA A 536 -1.00 23.21 -44.95
N ALA A 537 -0.65 21.94 -45.15
CA ALA A 537 -1.49 20.80 -44.80
C ALA A 537 -1.70 20.68 -43.28
N ALA A 538 -0.65 20.90 -42.48
CA ALA A 538 -0.74 20.92 -41.02
C ALA A 538 -1.63 22.08 -40.53
N PHE A 539 -1.53 23.25 -41.15
CA PHE A 539 -2.38 24.40 -40.83
C PHE A 539 -3.86 24.14 -41.17
N LEU A 540 -4.15 23.55 -42.33
CA LEU A 540 -5.52 23.20 -42.73
C LEU A 540 -6.11 22.08 -41.86
N LEU A 541 -5.30 21.10 -41.44
CA LEU A 541 -5.70 20.04 -40.51
C LEU A 541 -5.99 20.60 -39.12
N HIS A 542 -5.13 21.50 -38.61
CA HIS A 542 -5.37 22.21 -37.35
C HIS A 542 -6.68 23.01 -37.42
N ARG A 543 -6.92 23.74 -38.51
CA ARG A 543 -8.16 24.52 -38.70
C ARG A 543 -9.41 23.64 -38.77
N ARG A 544 -9.34 22.46 -39.40
CA ARG A 544 -10.46 21.48 -39.41
C ARG A 544 -10.74 20.89 -38.03
N ILE A 545 -9.70 20.60 -37.24
CA ILE A 545 -9.85 20.08 -35.86
C ILE A 545 -10.44 21.16 -34.94
N THR A 546 -10.09 22.43 -35.13
CA THR A 546 -10.65 23.53 -34.34
C THR A 546 -12.13 23.78 -34.67
N VAL A 547 -12.52 23.74 -35.96
CA VAL A 547 -13.93 23.90 -36.37
C VAL A 547 -14.79 22.73 -35.90
N LEU A 548 -14.29 21.49 -35.90
CA LEU A 548 -15.01 20.33 -35.35
C LEU A 548 -15.14 20.36 -33.81
N ARG A 549 -14.34 21.17 -33.10
CA ARG A 549 -14.42 21.34 -31.64
C ARG A 549 -15.40 22.43 -31.21
N GLU A 550 -15.73 23.39 -32.07
CA GLU A 550 -16.65 24.48 -31.72
C GLU A 550 -18.14 24.09 -31.85
N ASP A 551 -18.47 23.08 -32.66
CA ASP A 551 -19.85 22.59 -32.82
C ASP A 551 -20.32 21.62 -31.70
N GLU A 552 -19.42 21.13 -30.84
CA GLU A 552 -19.76 20.21 -29.72
C GLU A 552 -19.78 20.85 -28.32
N PHE A 553 -19.59 22.16 -28.20
CA PHE A 553 -19.62 22.85 -26.92
C PHE A 553 -20.58 24.05 -26.93
N SER A 554 -21.88 23.76 -26.81
CA SER A 554 -22.82 24.71 -26.24
C SER A 554 -23.46 24.11 -24.98
N VAL A 555 -23.42 24.91 -23.91
CA VAL A 555 -23.94 24.70 -22.55
C VAL A 555 -23.02 23.94 -21.57
N ARG A 556 -22.14 24.70 -20.89
CA ARG A 556 -21.68 24.41 -19.51
C ARG A 556 -21.78 25.68 -18.65
N PRO A 557 -22.32 25.63 -17.42
CA PRO A 557 -22.08 26.68 -16.44
C PRO A 557 -20.69 26.50 -15.80
N ARG A 558 -20.03 27.62 -15.49
CA ARG A 558 -18.73 27.67 -14.81
C ARG A 558 -18.88 27.23 -13.35
N VAL A 559 -18.06 26.28 -12.91
CA VAL A 559 -17.81 25.99 -11.50
C VAL A 559 -16.32 26.18 -11.25
N GLY A 560 -15.98 27.08 -10.32
CA GLY A 560 -14.58 27.40 -9.94
C GLY A 560 -13.95 26.33 -9.02
N PRO A 561 -12.65 26.46 -8.71
CA PRO A 561 -11.89 25.42 -8.00
C PRO A 561 -12.28 25.34 -6.51
N CYS A 562 -12.61 24.14 -6.04
CA CYS A 562 -12.87 23.85 -4.62
C CYS A 562 -11.56 23.57 -3.87
N SER A 563 -11.13 24.54 -3.06
CA SER A 563 -10.21 24.35 -1.95
C SER A 563 -11.05 24.12 -0.68
N SER A 564 -10.63 23.17 0.16
CA SER A 564 -11.20 22.76 1.46
C SER A 564 -12.39 21.79 1.45
N TYR A 565 -12.31 20.82 2.37
CA TYR A 565 -13.30 19.79 2.70
C TYR A 565 -14.60 20.38 3.27
N LYS A 566 -15.41 21.03 2.43
CA LYS A 566 -16.81 21.34 2.72
C LYS A 566 -17.69 21.05 1.49
N THR A 567 -18.52 20.01 1.63
CA THR A 567 -19.83 19.80 0.98
C THR A 567 -20.04 20.48 -0.38
N CYS A 568 -19.93 19.72 -1.47
CA CYS A 568 -20.56 20.09 -2.73
C CYS A 568 -22.08 19.97 -2.59
N GLY A 569 -22.80 21.06 -2.87
CA GLY A 569 -24.25 21.12 -2.82
C GLY A 569 -24.90 20.23 -3.89
N THR A 570 -25.99 19.56 -3.50
CA THR A 570 -26.89 18.83 -4.39
C THR A 570 -27.69 19.78 -5.28
N PRO A 571 -27.89 19.49 -6.58
CA PRO A 571 -28.95 20.12 -7.35
C PRO A 571 -30.31 19.50 -6.98
N THR A 572 -31.00 20.09 -6.02
CA THR A 572 -32.47 19.98 -5.91
C THR A 572 -33.10 20.94 -6.90
N GLU A 573 -33.56 20.45 -8.05
CA GLU A 573 -34.72 20.96 -8.81
C GLU A 573 -34.95 20.06 -10.04
N LEU A 574 -35.71 18.97 -9.85
CA LEU A 574 -36.52 18.32 -10.88
C LEU A 574 -37.60 17.47 -10.19
N GLN A 575 -38.39 18.12 -9.34
CA GLN A 575 -39.67 17.60 -8.86
C GLN A 575 -40.66 18.76 -8.78
N LYS A 576 -41.33 19.01 -9.90
CA LYS A 576 -42.62 19.72 -9.97
C LYS A 576 -43.19 19.58 -11.38
N PHE A 577 -43.71 18.39 -11.69
CA PHE A 577 -44.90 18.26 -12.53
C PHE A 577 -45.59 16.95 -12.17
N ALA A 578 -46.92 17.02 -12.09
CA ALA A 578 -47.90 15.97 -11.79
C ALA A 578 -48.13 15.62 -10.31
N SER A 579 -48.97 16.43 -9.67
CA SER A 579 -49.83 15.98 -8.56
C SER A 579 -51.29 16.08 -8.98
N SER A 580 -51.92 14.94 -9.25
CA SER A 580 -53.36 14.63 -9.12
C SER A 580 -53.53 13.21 -9.67
N SER A 581 -54.21 12.24 -9.11
CA SER A 581 -55.02 12.06 -7.90
C SER A 581 -55.42 10.58 -7.90
N SER A 582 -55.71 10.02 -6.72
CA SER A 582 -56.52 8.80 -6.46
C SER A 582 -56.10 7.44 -7.06
N ALA A 583 -55.74 6.51 -6.16
CA ALA A 583 -56.00 5.06 -6.28
C ALA A 583 -57.51 4.77 -6.04
N PRO A 584 -58.09 3.55 -6.26
CA PRO A 584 -57.43 2.23 -6.30
C PRO A 584 -57.97 1.17 -7.31
N ASP A 585 -57.35 -0.02 -7.23
CA ASP A 585 -57.81 -1.39 -7.55
C ASP A 585 -57.66 -2.05 -8.95
N ALA A 586 -57.36 -3.37 -8.84
CA ALA A 586 -57.61 -4.49 -9.76
C ALA A 586 -56.44 -5.07 -10.62
N THR A 587 -55.91 -6.19 -10.12
CA THR A 587 -55.69 -7.51 -10.76
C THR A 587 -55.34 -7.69 -12.26
N SER A 588 -54.39 -8.61 -12.46
CA SER A 588 -54.26 -9.65 -13.51
C SER A 588 -53.49 -9.38 -14.81
N ASP A 589 -52.59 -10.33 -15.07
CA ASP A 589 -52.12 -10.93 -16.33
C ASP A 589 -51.22 -10.18 -17.35
N SER A 590 -50.33 -11.00 -17.92
CA SER A 590 -49.15 -10.74 -18.77
C SER A 590 -49.50 -10.44 -20.25
N PRO A 591 -48.56 -10.59 -21.23
CA PRO A 591 -47.42 -9.74 -21.64
C PRO A 591 -47.55 -9.27 -23.12
N LEU A 592 -46.45 -8.72 -23.71
CA LEU A 592 -46.23 -8.17 -25.09
C LEU A 592 -46.21 -6.62 -25.10
N GLY A 593 -45.35 -5.89 -25.80
CA GLY A 593 -44.31 -6.15 -26.79
C GLY A 593 -43.68 -4.80 -27.20
N GLU A 594 -42.53 -4.87 -27.87
CA GLU A 594 -41.72 -3.85 -28.58
C GLU A 594 -42.23 -2.39 -28.70
N LEU A 595 -41.36 -1.44 -28.30
CA LEU A 595 -40.77 -0.39 -29.16
C LEU A 595 -39.60 0.32 -28.46
#